data_AF-A0A954Q4K5-F1
#
_entry.id   AF-A0A954Q4K5-F1
#
_cell.length_a   1.000
_cell.length_b   1.000
_cell.length_c   1.000
_cell.angle_alpha   90.00
_cell.angle_beta   90.00
_cell.angle_gamma   90.00
#
_symmetry.space_group_name_H-M   'P 1'
#
loop_
_entity.id
_entity.type
_entity.pdbx_description
1 polymer ?
#
loop_
_entity_poly.entity_id
_entity_poly.type
_entity_poly.pdbx_seq_one_letter_code
_entity_poly.pdbx_strand_id
1 'polypeptide(L)'
;PTPNWQNSFVSAYATMHPWEDFAETVNVYLDLTAIATTANDQGMAKINTGPDADAEQLVRQTLEIAIAVSEFNFDLGLTHLLPERLPPQVIEKVAFVHSLRSEEYLNQLRDLYRV
;
A
#
# COMPACT_ATOMS: atom_id res chain seq x y z
N PRO A 1 9.59 2.15 20.52
CA PRO A 1 8.42 2.57 19.71
C PRO A 1 7.37 3.23 20.59
N THR A 2 6.68 4.24 20.06
CA THR A 2 5.56 4.91 20.73
C THR A 2 4.47 3.88 21.08
N PRO A 3 3.82 3.98 22.25
CA PRO A 3 2.68 3.12 22.56
C PRO A 3 1.61 3.19 21.46
N ASN A 4 1.01 2.04 21.12
CA ASN A 4 -0.04 1.92 20.09
C ASN A 4 0.37 2.33 18.66
N TRP A 5 1.66 2.28 18.34
CA TRP A 5 2.15 2.59 16.99
C TRP A 5 1.46 1.77 15.88
N GLN A 6 1.03 0.54 16.19
CA GLN A 6 0.36 -0.37 15.25
C GLN A 6 -0.96 0.17 14.70
N ASN A 7 -1.51 1.23 15.32
CA ASN A 7 -2.73 1.89 14.84
C ASN A 7 -2.43 2.97 13.80
N SER A 8 -1.16 3.37 13.62
CA SER A 8 -0.81 4.53 12.78
C SER A 8 0.43 4.31 11.90
N PHE A 9 1.23 3.28 12.15
CA PHE A 9 2.49 3.01 11.45
C PHE A 9 2.55 1.55 11.02
N VAL A 10 3.15 1.30 9.85
CA VAL A 10 3.37 -0.04 9.30
C VAL A 10 4.23 -0.90 10.22
N SER A 11 5.26 -0.28 10.82
CA SER A 11 6.21 -0.95 11.71
C SER A 11 6.62 -0.08 12.89
N ALA A 12 7.27 -0.68 13.88
CA ALA A 12 7.91 0.05 14.97
C ALA A 12 9.03 0.97 14.45
N TYR A 13 9.70 0.57 13.37
CA TYR A 13 10.79 1.32 12.74
C TYR A 13 10.30 2.62 12.09
N ALA A 14 9.13 2.58 11.45
CA ALA A 14 8.45 3.77 10.92
C ALA A 14 8.23 4.89 11.96
N THR A 15 8.18 4.56 13.26
CA THR A 15 8.05 5.57 14.33
C THR A 15 9.33 6.37 14.59
N MET A 16 10.48 5.94 14.05
CA MET A 16 11.79 6.50 14.39
C MET A 16 12.08 7.83 13.70
N HIS A 17 11.56 8.04 12.48
CA HIS A 17 11.76 9.27 11.71
C HIS A 17 10.68 9.39 10.62
N PRO A 18 10.17 10.61 10.30
CA PRO A 18 9.15 10.78 9.25
C PRO A 18 9.54 10.19 7.89
N TRP A 19 10.83 10.18 7.56
CA TRP A 19 11.34 9.55 6.34
C TRP A 19 11.17 8.02 6.34
N GLU A 20 11.29 7.38 7.50
CA GLU A 20 11.11 5.93 7.63
C GLU A 20 9.63 5.56 7.55
N ASP A 21 8.74 6.39 8.12
CA ASP A 21 7.30 6.23 7.94
C ASP A 21 6.90 6.29 6.46
N PHE A 22 7.46 7.26 5.72
CA PHE A 22 7.25 7.35 4.29
C PHE A 22 7.83 6.13 3.55
N ALA A 23 9.07 5.74 3.81
CA ALA A 23 9.72 4.61 3.16
C ALA A 23 8.97 3.29 3.37
N GLU A 24 8.58 2.99 4.61
CA GLU A 24 7.82 1.78 4.95
C GLU A 24 6.42 1.79 4.33
N THR A 25 5.76 2.97 4.27
CA THR A 25 4.48 3.13 3.56
C THR A 25 4.64 2.88 2.06
N VAL A 26 5.70 3.42 1.42
CA VAL A 26 5.99 3.18 0.00
C VAL A 26 6.26 1.70 -0.24
N ASN A 27 6.99 1.01 0.65
CA ASN A 27 7.24 -0.41 0.53
C ASN A 27 5.93 -1.22 0.49
N VAL A 28 5.04 -0.98 1.44
CA VAL A 28 3.70 -1.61 1.47
C VAL A 28 2.89 -1.30 0.21
N TYR A 29 2.91 -0.05 -0.24
CA TYR A 29 2.22 0.35 -1.47
C TYR A 29 2.74 -0.42 -2.71
N LEU A 30 4.05 -0.62 -2.80
CA LEU A 30 4.67 -1.39 -3.89
C LEU A 30 4.27 -2.86 -3.83
N ASP A 31 4.28 -3.47 -2.64
CA ASP A 31 3.84 -4.86 -2.46
C ASP A 31 2.37 -5.04 -2.87
N LEU A 32 1.48 -4.13 -2.45
CA LEU A 32 0.08 -4.15 -2.86
C LEU A 32 -0.08 -4.04 -4.38
N THR A 33 0.62 -3.09 -5.00
CA THR A 33 0.55 -2.90 -6.45
C THR A 33 1.11 -4.10 -7.21
N ALA A 34 2.16 -4.75 -6.69
CA ALA A 34 2.75 -5.95 -7.26
C ALA A 34 1.79 -7.16 -7.20
N ILE A 35 1.13 -7.36 -6.07
CA ILE A 35 0.08 -8.39 -5.91
C ILE A 35 -1.06 -8.14 -6.90
N ALA A 36 -1.57 -6.91 -6.96
CA ALA A 36 -2.66 -6.53 -7.87
C ALA A 36 -2.30 -6.76 -9.35
N THR A 37 -1.09 -6.35 -9.74
CA THR A 37 -0.60 -6.53 -11.11
C THR A 37 -0.46 -8.00 -11.46
N THR A 38 0.14 -8.80 -10.55
CA THR A 38 0.28 -10.25 -10.75
C THR A 38 -1.09 -10.92 -10.87
N ALA A 39 -2.06 -10.55 -10.03
CA ALA A 39 -3.41 -11.10 -10.08
C ALA A 39 -4.13 -10.76 -11.38
N ASN A 40 -3.95 -9.54 -11.91
CA ASN A 40 -4.47 -9.15 -13.23
C ASN A 40 -3.84 -9.98 -14.34
N ASP A 41 -2.52 -10.12 -14.33
CA ASP A 41 -1.77 -10.86 -15.37
C ASP A 41 -2.12 -12.36 -15.39
N GLN A 42 -2.42 -12.94 -14.22
CA GLN A 42 -2.87 -14.33 -14.10
C GLN A 42 -4.38 -14.49 -14.34
N GLY A 43 -5.12 -13.41 -14.60
CA GLY A 43 -6.58 -13.46 -14.80
C GLY A 43 -7.38 -13.80 -13.54
N MET A 44 -6.76 -13.67 -12.36
CA MET A 44 -7.40 -13.92 -11.06
C MET A 44 -8.32 -12.77 -10.62
N ALA A 45 -8.01 -11.55 -11.05
CA ALA A 45 -8.77 -10.35 -10.71
C ALA A 45 -8.74 -9.31 -11.84
N LYS A 46 -9.53 -8.23 -11.66
CA LYS A 46 -9.51 -7.03 -12.51
C LYS A 46 -9.44 -5.79 -11.61
N ILE A 47 -8.25 -5.50 -11.13
CA ILE A 47 -7.95 -4.39 -10.22
C ILE A 47 -7.37 -3.23 -11.02
N ASN A 48 -7.90 -2.01 -10.86
CA ASN A 48 -7.30 -0.85 -11.50
C ASN A 48 -6.02 -0.46 -10.75
N THR A 49 -4.86 -0.55 -11.41
CA THR A 49 -3.56 -0.11 -10.86
C THR A 49 -3.07 1.19 -11.51
N GLY A 50 -3.91 1.82 -12.34
CA GLY A 50 -3.62 3.10 -12.99
C GLY A 50 -3.43 4.25 -11.99
N PRO A 51 -2.85 5.38 -12.41
CA PRO A 51 -2.69 6.57 -11.55
C PRO A 51 -4.00 7.23 -11.11
N ASP A 52 -5.09 6.93 -11.78
CA ASP A 52 -6.46 7.41 -11.55
C ASP A 52 -7.30 6.43 -10.71
N ALA A 53 -6.69 5.34 -10.22
CA ALA A 53 -7.40 4.35 -9.43
C ALA A 53 -7.83 4.91 -8.07
N ASP A 54 -8.99 4.46 -7.59
CA ASP A 54 -9.36 4.65 -6.20
C ASP A 54 -8.42 3.81 -5.33
N ALA A 55 -7.60 4.50 -4.53
CA ALA A 55 -6.58 3.85 -3.71
C ALA A 55 -7.18 2.95 -2.62
N GLU A 56 -8.32 3.31 -2.04
CA GLU A 56 -8.99 2.47 -1.04
C GLU A 56 -9.53 1.20 -1.70
N GLN A 57 -10.11 1.32 -2.89
CA GLN A 57 -10.55 0.17 -3.67
C GLN A 57 -9.38 -0.74 -4.08
N LEU A 58 -8.26 -0.16 -4.55
CA LEU A 58 -7.03 -0.88 -4.88
C LEU A 58 -6.53 -1.68 -3.67
N VAL A 59 -6.40 -1.04 -2.50
CA VAL A 59 -5.97 -1.69 -1.25
C VAL A 59 -6.95 -2.81 -0.88
N ARG A 60 -8.25 -2.54 -0.87
CA ARG A 60 -9.28 -3.51 -0.47
C ARG A 60 -9.27 -4.76 -1.36
N GLN A 61 -9.27 -4.57 -2.68
CA GLN A 61 -9.27 -5.70 -3.63
C GLN A 61 -7.97 -6.52 -3.55
N THR A 62 -6.85 -5.85 -3.34
CA THR A 62 -5.56 -6.52 -3.19
C THR A 62 -5.49 -7.31 -1.87
N LEU A 63 -6.03 -6.77 -0.78
CA LEU A 63 -6.10 -7.45 0.50
C LEU A 63 -6.97 -8.71 0.45
N GLU A 64 -8.06 -8.74 -0.32
CA GLU A 64 -8.86 -9.96 -0.51
C GLU A 64 -8.00 -11.11 -1.06
N ILE A 65 -7.08 -10.82 -1.99
CA ILE A 65 -6.13 -11.79 -2.54
C ILE A 65 -5.08 -12.16 -1.50
N ALA A 66 -4.50 -11.17 -0.83
CA ALA A 66 -3.47 -11.40 0.17
C ALA A 66 -3.98 -12.28 1.33
N ILE A 67 -5.23 -12.08 1.76
CA ILE A 67 -5.88 -12.91 2.79
C ILE A 67 -6.06 -14.34 2.26
N ALA A 68 -6.63 -14.53 1.07
CA ALA A 68 -6.86 -15.87 0.52
C ALA A 68 -5.54 -16.67 0.39
N VAL A 69 -4.49 -16.05 -0.13
CA VAL A 69 -3.16 -16.69 -0.23
C VAL A 69 -2.55 -16.92 1.16
N SER A 70 -2.77 -16.00 2.10
CA SER A 70 -2.31 -16.16 3.48
C SER A 70 -2.99 -17.32 4.21
N GLU A 71 -4.25 -17.62 3.91
CA GLU A 71 -4.95 -18.79 4.43
C GLU A 71 -4.33 -20.08 3.89
N PHE A 72 -4.04 -20.16 2.58
CA PHE A 72 -3.29 -21.30 2.03
C PHE A 72 -1.90 -21.46 2.64
N ASN A 73 -1.18 -20.35 2.83
CA ASN A 73 0.13 -20.38 3.48
C ASN A 73 0.02 -20.89 4.92
N PHE A 74 -0.96 -20.42 5.67
CA PHE A 74 -1.20 -20.83 7.05
C PHE A 74 -1.47 -22.34 7.16
N ASP A 75 -2.32 -22.90 6.30
CA ASP A 75 -2.61 -24.34 6.27
C ASP A 75 -1.37 -25.21 6.01
N LEU A 76 -0.38 -24.67 5.31
CA LEU A 76 0.88 -25.33 5.00
C LEU A 76 2.01 -25.01 6.01
N GLY A 77 1.74 -24.23 7.05
CA GLY A 77 2.74 -23.77 8.02
C GLY A 77 3.74 -22.75 7.46
N LEU A 78 3.36 -22.04 6.40
CA LEU A 78 4.13 -20.96 5.78
C LEU A 78 3.72 -19.59 6.36
N THR A 79 4.56 -18.57 6.15
CA THR A 79 4.27 -17.18 6.55
C THR A 79 3.15 -16.57 5.70
N HIS A 80 2.37 -15.66 6.28
CA HIS A 80 1.39 -14.85 5.55
C HIS A 80 2.02 -14.12 4.35
N LEU A 81 1.25 -13.95 3.27
CA LEU A 81 1.74 -13.28 2.07
C LEU A 81 2.11 -11.81 2.34
N LEU A 82 1.24 -11.11 3.08
CA LEU A 82 1.42 -9.72 3.49
C LEU A 82 1.29 -9.64 5.02
N PRO A 83 2.41 -9.69 5.78
CA PRO A 83 2.38 -9.71 7.24
C PRO A 83 2.02 -8.36 7.87
N GLU A 84 2.08 -7.27 7.11
CA GLU A 84 1.83 -5.91 7.58
C GLU A 84 0.35 -5.69 7.94
N ARG A 85 0.12 -4.94 9.02
CA ARG A 85 -1.22 -4.49 9.39
C ARG A 85 -1.49 -3.16 8.72
N LEU A 86 -2.66 -3.03 8.09
CA LEU A 86 -3.11 -1.80 7.44
C LEU A 86 -4.31 -1.19 8.20
N PRO A 87 -4.09 -0.54 9.35
CA PRO A 87 -5.14 0.25 10.00
C PRO A 87 -5.55 1.45 9.11
N PRO A 88 -6.70 2.09 9.36
CA PRO A 88 -7.20 3.20 8.55
C PRO A 88 -6.15 4.30 8.29
N GLN A 89 -5.37 4.67 9.30
CA GLN A 89 -4.32 5.69 9.19
C GLN A 89 -3.18 5.28 8.25
N VAL A 90 -2.86 3.99 8.14
CA VAL A 90 -1.86 3.50 7.18
C VAL A 90 -2.46 3.49 5.77
N ILE A 91 -3.74 3.11 5.63
CA ILE A 91 -4.44 3.16 4.34
C ILE A 91 -4.47 4.59 3.79
N GLU A 92 -4.71 5.59 4.64
CA GLU A 92 -4.63 7.01 4.24
C GLU A 92 -3.24 7.39 3.70
N LYS A 93 -2.17 6.92 4.34
CA LYS A 93 -0.79 7.15 3.86
C LYS A 93 -0.52 6.43 2.55
N VAL A 94 -1.00 5.20 2.40
CA VAL A 94 -0.91 4.43 1.14
C VAL A 94 -1.66 5.16 0.02
N ALA A 95 -2.84 5.70 0.31
CA ALA A 95 -3.62 6.51 -0.64
C ALA A 95 -2.88 7.79 -1.03
N PHE A 96 -2.23 8.45 -0.07
CA PHE A 96 -1.35 9.58 -0.36
C PHE A 96 -0.21 9.18 -1.31
N VAL A 97 0.52 8.08 -1.03
CA VAL A 97 1.58 7.58 -1.92
C VAL A 97 1.06 7.29 -3.33
N HIS A 98 -0.12 6.68 -3.45
CA HIS A 98 -0.75 6.42 -4.74
C HIS A 98 -1.01 7.72 -5.52
N SER A 99 -1.53 8.75 -4.84
CA SER A 99 -1.86 10.05 -5.44
C SER A 99 -0.67 10.77 -6.08
N LEU A 100 0.56 10.49 -5.60
CA LEU A 100 1.81 11.07 -6.14
C LEU A 100 2.07 10.67 -7.60
N ARG A 101 1.39 9.63 -8.10
CA ARG A 101 1.49 9.15 -9.49
C ARG A 101 0.62 9.96 -10.46
N SER A 102 -0.33 10.74 -9.96
CA SER A 102 -1.26 11.46 -10.82
C SER A 102 -0.55 12.59 -11.57
N GLU A 103 -0.78 12.68 -12.89
CA GLU A 103 -0.24 13.77 -13.72
C GLU A 103 -0.77 15.13 -13.25
N GLU A 104 -1.98 15.19 -12.70
CA GLU A 104 -2.53 16.40 -12.09
C GLU A 104 -1.65 16.88 -10.93
N TYR A 105 -1.26 15.99 -10.02
CA TYR A 105 -0.37 16.34 -8.92
C TYR A 105 1.02 16.76 -9.42
N LEU A 106 1.58 16.05 -10.40
CA LEU A 106 2.86 16.40 -11.00
C LEU A 106 2.82 17.76 -11.70
N ASN A 107 1.71 18.10 -12.35
CA ASN A 107 1.52 19.39 -13.00
C ASN A 107 1.30 20.52 -11.97
N GLN A 108 0.53 20.29 -10.91
CA GLN A 108 0.40 21.24 -9.79
C GLN A 108 1.76 21.56 -9.16
N LEU A 109 2.61 20.55 -8.94
CA LEU A 109 3.96 20.76 -8.44
C LEU A 109 4.83 21.55 -9.43
N ARG A 110 4.78 21.22 -10.73
CA ARG A 110 5.52 21.97 -11.76
C ARG A 110 5.11 23.44 -11.80
N ASP A 111 3.82 23.74 -11.66
CA ASP A 111 3.32 25.12 -11.67
C ASP A 111 3.66 25.86 -10.36
N LEU A 112 3.69 25.17 -9.21
CA LEU A 112 4.07 25.76 -7.93
C LEU A 112 5.57 26.13 -7.86
N TYR A 113 6.43 25.36 -8.53
CA TYR A 113 7.89 25.53 -8.51
C TYR A 113 8.48 26.11 -9.81
N ARG A 114 7.64 26.63 -10.71
CA ARG A 114 8.09 27.43 -11.86
C ARG A 114 8.62 28.79 -11.35
N VAL A 115 9.95 28.96 -11.41
CA VAL A 115 10.63 30.27 -11.35
C VAL A 115 10.50 30.95 -12.72
#